data_AF-A0A1C7NR93-F1
#
_entry.id   AF-A0A1C7NR93-F1
#
_cell.length_a   1.000
_cell.length_b   1.000
_cell.length_c   1.000
_cell.angle_alpha   90.00
_cell.angle_beta   90.00
_cell.angle_gamma   90.00
#
_symmetry.space_group_name_H-M   'P 1'
#
loop_
_entity.id
_entity.type
_entity.pdbx_description
1 polymer ?
#
loop_
_entity_poly.entity_id
_entity_poly.type
_entity_poly.pdbx_seq_one_letter_code
_entity_poly.pdbx_strand_id
1 'polypeptide(L)'
;MTGVRPPNLLHLPLDILLRISKYLSFADLWYLATCSHHCKTLAQQIIWHRYHIDLSKRQLHAFDHTVYAALAYVSRHGYKNNNSVDYSITQSVANRLVVEIYDRTPSNNWEHCLDFFLDKTLGIIIDHVFLDPLLDIVPKHSSITDICPTKTALSCTDTTEYHHDLLSPEFHPTRMGHLMTSFLTTLYPTLIALFEAEPTGEIHHRLLLNHINRHLDNLTFRYHSHHKRSLLLITSPRSAQSAAAAVQHQNQILRLNFRILIRLIGTLVQTDLLSANDLDIITRQRVQLFFLTSTSNTHEEEGYPRKKKARYMRSCKLPKDQVTLYESLKKHATQYCWQLWLEEIEFQMEVFLDLTRAVLLLQEQTSHSRADLNVVSTMLDDTVSALITTRSSESSFILPASSNSNSKATTV
;
A
#
# COMPACT_ATOMS: atom_id res chain seq x y z
N MET A 1 0.35 10.78 -56.53
CA MET A 1 0.72 10.10 -55.28
C MET A 1 -0.29 10.47 -54.21
N THR A 2 -1.29 9.62 -53.97
CA THR A 2 -2.31 9.82 -52.94
C THR A 2 -1.65 9.69 -51.57
N GLY A 3 -1.43 10.83 -50.91
CA GLY A 3 -0.80 10.91 -49.60
C GLY A 3 -1.68 10.27 -48.53
N VAL A 4 -1.49 8.96 -48.31
CA VAL A 4 -2.00 8.29 -47.13
C VAL A 4 -1.24 8.86 -45.94
N ARG A 5 -1.85 9.81 -45.23
CA ARG A 5 -1.30 10.29 -43.97
C ARG A 5 -1.13 9.09 -43.04
N PRO A 6 0.02 8.95 -42.36
CA PRO A 6 0.19 7.89 -41.39
C PRO A 6 -0.93 7.97 -40.35
N PRO A 7 -1.45 6.84 -39.87
CA PRO A 7 -2.53 6.81 -38.89
C PRO A 7 -2.09 7.59 -37.66
N ASN A 8 -2.84 8.65 -37.34
CA ASN A 8 -2.56 9.50 -36.20
C ASN A 8 -2.98 8.78 -34.92
N LEU A 9 -2.11 8.73 -33.91
CA LEU A 9 -2.39 8.16 -32.58
C LEU A 9 -3.70 8.75 -31.97
N LEU A 10 -4.03 9.99 -32.35
CA LEU A 10 -5.22 10.73 -31.94
C LEU A 10 -6.54 10.16 -32.49
N HIS A 11 -6.49 9.26 -33.47
CA HIS A 11 -7.69 8.59 -33.99
C HIS A 11 -8.03 7.32 -33.20
N LEU A 12 -7.17 6.89 -32.26
CA LEU A 12 -7.48 5.77 -31.41
C LEU A 12 -8.57 6.15 -30.40
N PRO A 13 -9.57 5.28 -30.16
CA PRO A 13 -10.50 5.44 -29.06
C PRO A 13 -9.78 5.59 -27.71
N LEU A 14 -10.33 6.44 -26.83
CA LEU A 14 -9.78 6.70 -25.51
C LEU A 14 -9.52 5.42 -24.71
N ASP A 15 -10.40 4.42 -24.80
CA ASP A 15 -10.24 3.13 -24.11
C ASP A 15 -8.96 2.38 -24.53
N ILE A 16 -8.56 2.48 -25.80
CA ILE A 16 -7.31 1.88 -26.28
C ILE A 16 -6.12 2.68 -25.74
N LEU A 17 -6.21 4.00 -25.74
CA LEU A 17 -5.17 4.88 -25.19
C LEU A 17 -4.99 4.67 -23.69
N LEU A 18 -6.08 4.45 -22.94
CA LEU A 18 -6.05 4.09 -21.52
C LEU A 18 -5.47 2.69 -21.26
N ARG A 19 -5.56 1.77 -22.22
CA ARG A 19 -4.87 0.46 -22.13
C ARG A 19 -3.38 0.60 -22.41
N ILE A 20 -3.00 1.39 -23.41
CA ILE A 20 -1.59 1.68 -23.73
C ILE A 20 -0.94 2.43 -22.57
N SER A 21 -1.65 3.38 -21.96
CA SER A 21 -1.10 4.19 -20.88
C SER A 21 -0.67 3.36 -19.69
N LYS A 22 -1.27 2.19 -19.43
CA LYS A 22 -0.85 1.27 -18.35
C LYS A 22 0.64 0.87 -18.42
N TYR A 23 1.26 0.96 -19.59
CA TYR A 23 2.68 0.66 -19.81
C TYR A 23 3.59 1.90 -19.75
N LEU A 24 3.01 3.08 -19.55
CA LEU A 24 3.70 4.35 -19.44
C LEU A 24 3.67 4.81 -17.99
N SER A 25 4.78 5.35 -17.50
CA SER A 25 4.82 5.99 -16.18
C SER A 25 4.13 7.36 -16.22
N PHE A 26 3.84 7.93 -15.04
CA PHE A 26 3.39 9.32 -14.94
C PHE A 26 4.36 10.28 -15.64
N ALA A 27 5.67 10.07 -15.48
CA ALA A 27 6.69 10.89 -16.13
C ALA A 27 6.59 10.79 -17.66
N ASP A 28 6.41 9.60 -18.23
CA ASP A 28 6.25 9.45 -19.68
C ASP A 28 5.03 10.20 -20.21
N LEU A 29 3.91 10.13 -19.48
CA LEU A 29 2.69 10.87 -19.83
C LEU A 29 2.88 12.37 -19.67
N TRP A 30 3.61 12.83 -18.66
CA TRP A 30 3.95 14.23 -18.48
C TRP A 30 4.79 14.78 -19.63
N TYR A 31 5.83 14.06 -20.04
CA TYR A 31 6.67 14.47 -21.19
C TYR A 31 5.92 14.35 -22.51
N LEU A 32 5.02 13.38 -22.68
CA LEU A 32 4.11 13.36 -23.83
C LEU A 32 3.30 14.66 -23.91
N ALA A 33 2.86 15.20 -22.76
CA ALA A 33 2.12 16.44 -22.71
C ALA A 33 2.92 17.68 -23.18
N THR A 34 4.26 17.61 -23.24
CA THR A 34 5.10 18.72 -23.68
C THR A 34 5.45 18.67 -25.17
N CYS A 35 5.22 17.54 -25.86
CA CYS A 35 5.62 17.37 -27.25
C CYS A 35 4.80 18.21 -28.26
N SER A 36 3.49 18.39 -28.03
CA SER A 36 2.62 19.19 -28.92
C SER A 36 1.31 19.59 -28.21
N HIS A 37 0.57 20.55 -28.77
CA HIS A 37 -0.74 20.94 -28.24
C HIS A 37 -1.73 19.77 -28.19
N HIS A 38 -1.74 18.92 -29.21
CA HIS A 38 -2.63 17.75 -29.25
C HIS A 38 -2.23 16.69 -28.23
N CYS A 39 -0.92 16.41 -28.12
CA CYS A 39 -0.40 15.49 -27.11
C CYS A 39 -0.66 16.00 -25.70
N LYS A 40 -0.62 17.32 -25.48
CA LYS A 40 -1.00 17.95 -24.21
C LYS A 40 -2.43 17.63 -23.82
N THR A 41 -3.41 17.88 -24.70
CA THR A 41 -4.82 17.58 -24.41
C THR A 41 -5.02 16.08 -24.13
N LEU A 42 -4.42 15.22 -24.95
CA LEU A 42 -4.53 13.77 -24.76
C LEU A 42 -3.90 13.31 -23.44
N ALA A 43 -2.67 13.73 -23.16
CA ALA A 43 -1.97 13.35 -21.93
C ALA A 43 -2.72 13.86 -20.70
N GLN A 44 -3.26 15.08 -20.72
CA GLN A 44 -4.09 15.61 -19.64
C GLN A 44 -5.35 14.75 -19.41
N GLN A 45 -6.02 14.30 -20.47
CA GLN A 45 -7.16 13.39 -20.35
C GLN A 45 -6.75 12.04 -19.75
N ILE A 46 -5.65 11.45 -20.22
CA ILE A 46 -5.14 10.18 -19.69
C ILE A 46 -4.75 10.32 -18.22
N ILE A 47 -4.03 11.39 -17.86
CA ILE A 47 -3.60 11.67 -16.49
C ILE A 47 -4.82 11.85 -15.58
N TRP A 48 -5.83 12.58 -16.03
CA TRP A 48 -7.07 12.74 -15.26
C TRP A 48 -7.81 11.41 -15.08
N HIS A 49 -7.96 10.61 -16.13
CA HIS A 49 -8.68 9.33 -16.04
C HIS A 49 -7.94 8.27 -15.21
N ARG A 50 -6.61 8.24 -15.28
CA ARG A 50 -5.80 7.22 -14.59
C ARG A 50 -5.45 7.60 -13.16
N TYR A 51 -5.06 8.86 -12.95
CA TYR A 51 -4.51 9.33 -11.68
C TYR A 51 -5.45 10.29 -10.94
N HIS A 52 -6.57 10.68 -11.55
CA HIS A 52 -7.50 11.67 -10.99
C HIS A 52 -6.87 13.04 -10.73
N ILE A 53 -5.81 13.37 -11.46
CA ILE A 53 -5.12 14.68 -11.39
C ILE A 53 -5.68 15.58 -12.50
N ASP A 54 -6.38 16.65 -12.12
CA ASP A 54 -6.90 17.64 -13.07
C ASP A 54 -5.81 18.66 -13.45
N LEU A 55 -5.18 18.43 -14.61
CA LEU A 55 -4.19 19.34 -15.16
C LEU A 55 -4.77 20.42 -16.09
N SER A 56 -6.09 20.45 -16.31
CA SER A 56 -6.72 21.36 -17.26
C SER A 56 -6.74 22.82 -16.76
N LYS A 57 -6.85 23.01 -15.44
CA LYS A 57 -6.98 24.32 -14.78
C LYS A 57 -5.64 24.87 -14.28
N ARG A 58 -4.65 24.97 -15.17
CA ARG A 58 -3.28 25.42 -14.81
C ARG A 58 -3.23 26.77 -14.10
N GLN A 59 -4.10 27.72 -14.46
CA GLN A 59 -4.10 29.05 -13.85
C GLN A 59 -4.59 29.04 -12.40
N LEU A 60 -5.49 28.12 -12.04
CA LEU A 60 -6.03 28.01 -10.69
C LEU A 60 -5.08 27.22 -9.77
N HIS A 61 -4.37 26.23 -10.32
CA HIS A 61 -3.50 25.32 -9.58
C HIS A 61 -2.04 25.42 -10.04
N ALA A 62 -1.56 26.64 -10.24
CA ALA A 62 -0.23 26.87 -10.81
C ALA A 62 0.90 26.28 -9.95
N PHE A 63 0.75 26.25 -8.62
CA PHE A 63 1.69 25.61 -7.71
C PHE A 63 1.69 24.09 -7.85
N ASP A 64 0.51 23.46 -7.79
CA ASP A 64 0.37 22.01 -7.92
C ASP A 64 1.01 21.53 -9.24
N HIS A 65 0.80 22.25 -10.35
CA HIS A 65 1.47 21.96 -11.63
C HIS A 65 3.00 22.03 -11.54
N THR A 66 3.56 22.97 -10.77
CA THR A 66 5.00 23.05 -10.56
C THR A 66 5.50 21.84 -9.77
N VAL A 67 4.79 21.42 -8.72
CA VAL A 67 5.17 20.23 -7.94
C VAL A 67 5.09 18.98 -8.83
N TYR A 68 4.00 18.76 -9.56
CA TYR A 68 3.90 17.63 -10.49
C TYR A 68 4.97 17.64 -11.58
N ALA A 69 5.34 18.83 -12.10
CA ALA A 69 6.43 18.96 -13.05
C ALA A 69 7.78 18.56 -12.45
N ALA A 70 8.05 19.02 -11.21
CA ALA A 70 9.25 18.66 -10.47
C ALA A 70 9.32 17.15 -10.26
N LEU A 71 8.23 16.51 -9.84
CA LEU A 71 8.18 15.06 -9.62
C LEU A 71 8.31 14.29 -10.93
N ALA A 72 7.67 14.70 -12.02
CA ALA A 72 7.88 14.07 -13.33
C ALA A 72 9.34 14.12 -13.78
N TYR A 73 10.02 15.26 -13.55
CA TYR A 73 11.42 15.43 -13.87
C TYR A 73 12.32 14.52 -13.01
N VAL A 74 12.10 14.53 -11.69
CA VAL A 74 12.84 13.68 -10.74
C VAL A 74 12.60 12.20 -11.05
N SER A 75 11.36 11.78 -11.31
CA SER A 75 11.05 10.39 -11.69
C SER A 75 11.78 9.93 -12.95
N ARG A 76 12.02 10.82 -13.92
CA ARG A 76 12.71 10.49 -15.18
C ARG A 76 14.23 10.54 -15.08
N HIS A 77 14.77 11.51 -14.33
CA HIS A 77 16.20 11.84 -14.32
C HIS A 77 16.90 11.61 -12.98
N GLY A 78 16.16 11.30 -11.93
CA GLY A 78 16.67 11.11 -10.57
C GLY A 78 17.35 9.77 -10.34
N TYR A 79 17.46 8.91 -11.36
CA TYR A 79 18.24 7.67 -11.33
C TYR A 79 19.39 7.71 -12.33
N LYS A 80 20.56 7.29 -11.87
CA LYS A 80 21.71 7.00 -12.74
C LYS A 80 21.53 5.64 -13.42
N ASN A 81 22.35 5.36 -14.44
CA ASN A 81 22.32 4.10 -15.20
C ASN A 81 22.55 2.85 -14.33
N ASN A 82 23.19 2.99 -13.18
CA ASN A 82 23.42 1.93 -12.18
C ASN A 82 22.25 1.77 -11.19
N ASN A 83 21.09 2.40 -11.44
CA ASN A 83 19.91 2.40 -10.58
C ASN A 83 20.12 3.02 -9.18
N SER A 84 21.20 3.79 -8.98
CA SER A 84 21.39 4.62 -7.77
C SER A 84 20.72 5.98 -7.96
N VAL A 85 20.25 6.60 -6.88
CA VAL A 85 19.67 7.95 -6.92
C VAL A 85 20.74 8.97 -7.33
N ASP A 86 20.40 9.87 -8.25
CA ASP A 86 21.21 11.02 -8.60
C ASP A 86 20.89 12.20 -7.68
N TYR A 87 21.61 12.28 -6.56
CA TYR A 87 21.45 13.37 -5.59
C TYR A 87 21.68 14.77 -6.18
N SER A 88 22.44 14.91 -7.27
CA SER A 88 22.65 16.22 -7.90
C SER A 88 21.37 16.74 -8.55
N ILE A 89 20.62 15.85 -9.21
CA ILE A 89 19.33 16.16 -9.83
C ILE A 89 18.30 16.42 -8.73
N THR A 90 18.23 15.53 -7.74
CA THR A 90 17.30 15.65 -6.61
C THR A 90 17.52 16.97 -5.87
N GLN A 91 18.76 17.35 -5.57
CA GLN A 91 19.11 18.62 -4.94
C GLN A 91 18.77 19.83 -5.81
N SER A 92 19.09 19.78 -7.11
CA SER A 92 18.78 20.88 -8.02
C SER A 92 17.27 21.16 -8.07
N VAL A 93 16.45 20.11 -8.16
CA VAL A 93 15.01 20.25 -8.18
C VAL A 93 14.46 20.69 -6.82
N ALA A 94 14.99 20.14 -5.72
CA ALA A 94 14.60 20.54 -4.37
C ALA A 94 14.88 22.04 -4.15
N ASN A 95 16.09 22.52 -4.47
CA ASN A 95 16.45 23.93 -4.39
C ASN A 95 15.48 24.81 -5.19
N ARG A 96 15.18 24.43 -6.44
CA ARG A 96 14.25 25.21 -7.26
C ARG A 96 12.85 25.23 -6.68
N LEU A 97 12.37 24.12 -6.12
CA LEU A 97 11.04 24.03 -5.52
C LEU A 97 10.96 24.87 -4.24
N VAL A 98 11.98 24.83 -3.37
CA VAL A 98 12.00 25.66 -2.16
C VAL A 98 12.05 27.14 -2.50
N VAL A 99 12.85 27.56 -3.48
CA VAL A 99 12.85 28.95 -3.96
C VAL A 99 11.46 29.35 -4.46
N GLU A 100 10.77 28.47 -5.18
CA GLU A 100 9.41 28.76 -5.65
C GLU A 100 8.41 28.90 -4.48
N ILE A 101 8.57 28.13 -3.41
CA ILE A 101 7.77 28.29 -2.18
C ILE A 101 8.10 29.63 -1.52
N TYR A 102 9.38 29.95 -1.38
CA TYR A 102 9.87 31.18 -0.77
C TYR A 102 9.37 32.42 -1.52
N ASP A 103 9.51 32.47 -2.84
CA ASP A 103 9.08 33.60 -3.69
C ASP A 103 7.56 33.87 -3.62
N ARG A 104 6.77 32.84 -3.29
CA ARG A 104 5.30 32.93 -3.17
C ARG A 104 4.83 33.17 -1.73
N THR A 105 5.76 33.18 -0.78
CA THR A 105 5.48 33.36 0.64
C THR A 105 5.76 34.81 1.01
N PRO A 106 4.82 35.52 1.66
CA PRO A 106 5.05 36.90 2.10
C PRO A 106 6.14 36.95 3.17
N SER A 107 6.89 38.05 3.24
CA SER A 107 7.93 38.23 4.27
C SER A 107 7.38 38.29 5.69
N ASN A 108 6.11 38.70 5.84
CA ASN A 108 5.43 38.81 7.12
C ASN A 108 4.38 37.69 7.23
N ASN A 109 4.28 37.03 8.39
CA ASN A 109 3.37 35.91 8.66
C ASN A 109 3.53 34.77 7.64
N TRP A 110 4.79 34.43 7.33
CA TRP A 110 5.13 33.41 6.35
C TRP A 110 4.68 32.02 6.78
N GLU A 111 4.48 31.75 8.08
CA GLU A 111 4.19 30.41 8.60
C GLU A 111 2.93 29.80 7.99
N HIS A 112 1.85 30.59 7.87
CA HIS A 112 0.58 30.10 7.32
C HIS A 112 0.67 29.80 5.82
N CYS A 113 1.42 30.62 5.08
CA CYS A 113 1.65 30.40 3.66
C CYS A 113 2.56 29.19 3.44
N LEU A 114 3.61 29.04 4.27
CA LEU A 114 4.47 27.87 4.25
C LEU A 114 3.69 26.60 4.56
N ASP A 115 2.85 26.61 5.61
CA ASP A 115 1.97 25.49 5.97
C ASP A 115 1.10 25.06 4.78
N PHE A 116 0.48 26.01 4.09
CA PHE A 116 -0.31 25.73 2.89
C PHE A 116 0.53 25.13 1.75
N PHE A 117 1.68 25.72 1.41
CA PHE A 117 2.52 25.22 0.31
C PHE A 117 3.16 23.87 0.62
N LEU A 118 3.55 23.64 1.89
CA LEU A 118 4.07 22.35 2.33
C LEU A 118 2.98 21.28 2.36
N ASP A 119 1.75 21.59 2.79
CA ASP A 119 0.63 20.64 2.74
C ASP A 119 0.37 20.19 1.30
N LYS A 120 0.39 21.13 0.34
CA LYS A 120 0.29 20.79 -1.08
C LYS A 120 1.47 19.96 -1.58
N THR A 121 2.68 20.35 -1.23
CA THR A 121 3.90 19.69 -1.71
C THR A 121 4.00 18.27 -1.18
N LEU A 122 3.85 18.08 0.13
CA LEU A 122 3.91 16.77 0.80
C LEU A 122 2.76 15.88 0.34
N GLY A 123 1.54 16.42 0.24
CA GLY A 123 0.40 15.68 -0.29
C GLY A 123 0.67 15.12 -1.68
N ILE A 124 1.16 15.96 -2.60
CA ILE A 124 1.50 15.54 -3.97
C ILE A 124 2.65 14.52 -3.98
N ILE A 125 3.71 14.73 -3.19
CA ILE A 125 4.85 13.78 -3.12
C ILE A 125 4.41 12.41 -2.63
N ILE A 126 3.60 12.36 -1.57
CA ILE A 126 3.15 11.09 -0.99
C ILE A 126 2.15 10.41 -1.93
N ASP A 127 1.20 11.15 -2.53
CA ASP A 127 0.30 10.62 -3.57
C ASP A 127 1.09 10.03 -4.75
N HIS A 128 2.21 10.68 -5.13
CA HIS A 128 3.06 10.27 -6.26
C HIS A 128 3.64 8.86 -6.09
N VAL A 129 3.92 8.44 -4.85
CA VAL A 129 4.41 7.08 -4.54
C VAL A 129 3.39 6.00 -4.95
N PHE A 130 2.10 6.34 -5.01
CA PHE A 130 1.01 5.39 -5.28
C PHE A 130 0.48 5.43 -6.72
N LEU A 131 1.05 6.25 -7.62
CA LEU A 131 0.50 6.41 -8.97
C LEU A 131 0.70 5.17 -9.85
N ASP A 132 1.88 4.57 -9.80
CA ASP A 132 2.27 3.47 -10.71
C ASP A 132 2.72 2.19 -9.98
N PRO A 133 1.93 1.64 -9.04
CA PRO A 133 2.35 0.53 -8.18
C PRO A 133 2.59 -0.78 -8.94
N LEU A 134 2.11 -0.89 -10.19
CA LEU A 134 2.32 -2.06 -11.06
C LEU A 134 3.58 -1.95 -11.92
N LEU A 135 4.03 -0.72 -12.21
CA LEU A 135 5.29 -0.48 -12.93
C LEU A 135 6.47 -0.42 -11.96
N ASP A 136 6.17 -0.21 -10.68
CA ASP A 136 7.12 -0.09 -9.59
C ASP A 136 6.88 -1.19 -8.54
N ILE A 137 7.31 -2.40 -8.90
CA ILE A 137 7.03 -3.62 -8.12
C ILE A 137 7.75 -3.53 -6.78
N VAL A 138 7.00 -3.70 -5.69
CA VAL A 138 7.55 -3.89 -4.35
C VAL A 138 8.51 -5.08 -4.39
N PRO A 139 9.80 -4.91 -4.04
CA PRO A 139 10.75 -6.02 -3.99
C PRO A 139 10.19 -7.11 -3.09
N LYS A 140 9.83 -8.25 -3.69
CA LYS A 140 9.36 -9.40 -2.93
C LYS A 140 10.54 -9.87 -2.08
N HIS A 141 10.32 -10.03 -0.78
CA HIS A 141 11.19 -10.89 0.01
C HIS A 141 11.14 -12.24 -0.68
N SER A 142 12.29 -12.80 -1.02
CA SER A 142 12.40 -14.12 -1.65
C SER A 142 11.75 -15.16 -0.73
N SER A 143 10.43 -15.34 -0.89
CA SER A 143 9.70 -16.45 -0.31
C SER A 143 10.26 -17.71 -0.95
N ILE A 144 10.70 -18.63 -0.10
CA ILE A 144 11.34 -19.92 -0.36
C ILE A 144 10.35 -20.89 -1.05
N THR A 145 9.78 -20.52 -2.21
CA THR A 145 8.78 -21.34 -2.91
C THR A 145 8.91 -21.39 -4.43
N ASP A 146 9.87 -20.70 -5.05
CA ASP A 146 10.23 -20.97 -6.46
C ASP A 146 11.23 -22.13 -6.58
N ILE A 147 11.02 -23.22 -5.83
CA ILE A 147 11.66 -24.51 -6.09
C ILE A 147 10.78 -25.30 -7.05
N CYS A 148 11.22 -25.28 -8.32
CA CYS A 148 10.96 -26.26 -9.38
C CYS A 148 9.66 -26.09 -10.21
N PRO A 149 9.77 -26.21 -11.54
CA PRO A 149 9.72 -27.56 -12.09
C PRO A 149 10.83 -27.86 -13.10
N THR A 150 11.51 -28.97 -12.86
CA THR A 150 12.06 -29.91 -13.85
C THR A 150 12.70 -29.29 -15.09
N LYS A 151 13.99 -29.00 -15.02
CA LYS A 151 14.89 -29.21 -16.16
C LYS A 151 16.07 -30.06 -15.69
N THR A 152 15.94 -31.35 -16.04
CA THR A 152 17.00 -32.32 -16.36
C THR A 152 18.41 -32.04 -15.85
N ALA A 153 18.84 -32.95 -14.98
CA ALA A 153 20.21 -33.17 -14.56
C ALA A 153 21.19 -33.20 -15.74
N LEU A 154 22.19 -32.32 -15.70
CA LEU A 154 23.63 -32.64 -15.73
C LEU A 154 24.41 -31.32 -15.82
N SER A 155 25.11 -30.97 -14.74
CA SER A 155 26.37 -30.19 -14.73
C SER A 155 26.53 -29.56 -13.34
N CYS A 156 27.18 -30.30 -12.44
CA CYS A 156 27.70 -29.76 -11.20
C CYS A 156 29.05 -29.08 -11.48
N THR A 157 29.11 -27.76 -11.35
CA THR A 157 30.26 -27.02 -10.80
C THR A 157 29.80 -25.63 -10.37
N ASP A 158 29.99 -25.34 -9.08
CA ASP A 158 30.12 -24.03 -8.44
C ASP A 158 29.00 -22.98 -8.61
N THR A 159 28.06 -22.97 -7.66
CA THR A 159 27.24 -21.77 -7.35
C THR A 159 26.93 -21.71 -5.85
N THR A 160 27.83 -21.14 -5.06
CA THR A 160 27.60 -20.72 -3.66
C THR A 160 27.10 -19.27 -3.58
N GLU A 161 26.23 -18.85 -4.50
CA GLU A 161 25.80 -17.45 -4.64
C GLU A 161 24.30 -17.22 -4.32
N TYR A 162 23.63 -18.21 -3.72
CA TYR A 162 22.16 -18.18 -3.53
C TYR A 162 21.67 -17.85 -2.11
N HIS A 163 22.56 -17.49 -1.18
CA HIS A 163 22.17 -17.19 0.21
C HIS A 163 22.32 -15.72 0.64
N HIS A 164 22.76 -14.81 -0.23
CA HIS A 164 22.97 -13.41 0.15
C HIS A 164 21.74 -12.50 0.07
N ASP A 165 20.64 -12.91 -0.58
CA ASP A 165 19.47 -12.03 -0.78
C ASP A 165 18.53 -11.91 0.43
N LEU A 166 18.55 -12.87 1.36
CA LEU A 166 17.74 -12.81 2.59
C LEU A 166 18.33 -11.86 3.65
N LEU A 167 19.59 -11.46 3.46
CA LEU A 167 20.35 -10.55 4.32
C LEU A 167 20.81 -9.30 3.55
N SER A 168 20.04 -8.85 2.54
CA SER A 168 20.41 -7.60 1.89
C SER A 168 20.39 -6.45 2.92
N PRO A 169 21.46 -5.67 3.05
CA PRO A 169 21.61 -4.67 4.12
C PRO A 169 20.69 -3.44 3.94
N GLU A 170 19.83 -3.42 2.93
CA GLU A 170 19.05 -2.24 2.57
C GLU A 170 17.55 -2.54 2.59
N PHE A 171 16.79 -1.72 3.32
CA PHE A 171 15.34 -1.75 3.29
C PHE A 171 14.85 -1.03 2.05
N HIS A 172 14.47 -1.79 1.02
CA HIS A 172 14.02 -1.19 -0.23
C HIS A 172 12.50 -0.97 -0.22
N PRO A 173 12.04 0.28 -0.29
CA PRO A 173 10.67 0.58 -0.66
C PRO A 173 10.51 0.29 -2.16
N THR A 174 9.44 0.76 -2.76
CA THR A 174 9.38 0.80 -4.23
C THR A 174 10.43 1.77 -4.77
N ARG A 175 10.81 1.67 -6.05
CA ARG A 175 11.76 2.59 -6.69
C ARG A 175 11.29 4.04 -6.55
N MET A 176 10.01 4.31 -6.80
CA MET A 176 9.42 5.62 -6.59
C MET A 176 9.44 6.02 -5.11
N GLY A 177 9.12 5.11 -4.19
CA GLY A 177 9.21 5.37 -2.75
C GLY A 177 10.62 5.79 -2.33
N HIS A 178 11.65 5.09 -2.80
CA HIS A 178 13.05 5.40 -2.50
C HIS A 178 13.46 6.77 -3.03
N LEU A 179 13.05 7.06 -4.27
CA LEU A 179 13.31 8.35 -4.91
C LEU A 179 12.57 9.51 -4.21
N MET A 180 11.32 9.31 -3.81
CA MET A 180 10.52 10.32 -3.10
C MET A 180 11.04 10.54 -1.67
N THR A 181 11.42 9.48 -0.94
CA THR A 181 12.12 9.61 0.35
C THR A 181 13.41 10.41 0.16
N SER A 182 14.25 10.05 -0.81
CA SER A 182 15.48 10.79 -1.10
C SER A 182 15.18 12.26 -1.42
N PHE A 183 14.14 12.54 -2.21
CA PHE A 183 13.71 13.90 -2.51
C PHE A 183 13.28 14.67 -1.25
N LEU A 184 12.49 14.07 -0.36
CA LEU A 184 12.09 14.68 0.92
C LEU A 184 13.30 14.97 1.82
N THR A 185 14.25 14.03 1.91
CA THR A 185 15.47 14.21 2.72
C THR A 185 16.34 15.35 2.21
N THR A 186 16.27 15.64 0.91
CA THR A 186 16.98 16.78 0.31
C THR A 186 16.18 18.08 0.42
N LEU A 187 14.85 18.01 0.30
CA LEU A 187 13.96 19.16 0.40
C LEU A 187 13.97 19.78 1.80
N TYR A 188 13.93 18.94 2.84
CA TYR A 188 13.78 19.37 4.23
C TYR A 188 14.93 20.29 4.73
N PRO A 189 16.23 19.93 4.60
CA PRO A 189 17.32 20.83 4.99
C PRO A 189 17.34 22.12 4.18
N THR A 190 16.92 22.07 2.91
CA THR A 190 16.84 23.24 2.04
C THR A 190 15.75 24.21 2.49
N LEU A 191 14.61 23.69 2.96
CA LEU A 191 13.56 24.49 3.59
C LEU A 191 14.08 25.17 4.86
N ILE A 192 14.75 24.42 5.74
CA ILE A 192 15.35 24.96 6.97
C ILE A 192 16.46 25.98 6.70
N ALA A 193 17.14 25.89 5.55
CA ALA A 193 18.18 26.85 5.20
C ALA A 193 17.60 28.18 4.68
N LEU A 194 16.45 28.16 4.01
CA LEU A 194 15.80 29.34 3.44
C LEU A 194 14.78 30.00 4.38
N PHE A 195 14.16 29.21 5.25
CA PHE A 195 13.30 29.67 6.33
C PHE A 195 14.03 29.56 7.68
N GLU A 196 13.44 30.06 8.76
CA GLU A 196 13.99 29.82 10.11
C GLU A 196 13.75 28.35 10.52
N ALA A 197 14.72 27.74 11.21
CA ALA A 197 14.67 26.32 11.57
C ALA A 197 13.41 25.96 12.39
N GLU A 198 13.12 26.77 13.40
CA GLU A 198 11.82 26.81 14.07
C GLU A 198 11.09 28.06 13.56
N PRO A 199 9.80 27.98 13.16
CA PRO A 199 8.86 26.84 13.24
C PRO A 199 8.85 25.86 12.05
N THR A 200 9.73 26.02 11.06
CA THR A 200 9.68 25.22 9.81
C THR A 200 9.75 23.71 10.03
N GLY A 201 10.62 23.27 10.94
CA GLY A 201 10.77 21.85 11.30
C GLY A 201 9.47 21.24 11.82
N GLU A 202 8.80 21.94 12.75
CA GLU A 202 7.54 21.50 13.35
C GLU A 202 6.41 21.44 12.32
N ILE A 203 6.31 22.44 11.44
CA ILE A 203 5.32 22.49 10.36
C ILE A 203 5.52 21.30 9.42
N HIS A 204 6.74 21.10 8.93
CA HIS A 204 7.07 20.00 8.02
C HIS A 204 6.73 18.63 8.66
N HIS A 205 7.19 18.40 9.88
CA HIS A 205 6.98 17.13 10.59
C HIS A 205 5.48 16.85 10.85
N ARG A 206 4.74 17.85 11.35
CA ARG A 206 3.28 17.74 11.57
C ARG A 206 2.54 17.42 10.29
N LEU A 207 2.85 18.11 9.19
CA LEU A 207 2.19 17.87 7.90
C LEU A 207 2.52 16.51 7.31
N LEU A 208 3.79 16.08 7.39
CA LEU A 208 4.21 14.74 6.95
C LEU A 208 3.43 13.65 7.67
N LEU A 209 3.34 13.71 9.00
CA LEU A 209 2.54 12.79 9.81
C LEU A 209 1.06 12.83 9.43
N ASN A 210 0.49 14.02 9.24
CA ASN A 210 -0.91 14.17 8.86
C ASN A 210 -1.22 13.48 7.52
N HIS A 211 -0.36 13.62 6.52
CA HIS A 211 -0.55 12.94 5.24
C HIS A 211 -0.43 11.42 5.38
N ILE A 212 0.59 10.92 6.09
CA ILE A 212 0.75 9.48 6.34
C ILE A 212 -0.49 8.89 7.02
N ASN A 213 -0.96 9.54 8.09
CA ASN A 213 -2.15 9.13 8.82
C ASN A 213 -3.39 9.13 7.93
N ARG A 214 -3.59 10.19 7.13
CA ARG A 214 -4.70 10.27 6.17
C ARG A 214 -4.66 9.13 5.15
N HIS A 215 -3.48 8.72 4.68
CA HIS A 215 -3.34 7.59 3.77
C HIS A 215 -3.65 6.25 4.46
N LEU A 216 -3.16 6.04 5.69
CA LEU A 216 -3.48 4.86 6.49
C LEU A 216 -4.99 4.75 6.74
N ASP A 217 -5.64 5.85 7.15
CA ASP A 217 -7.07 5.89 7.43
C ASP A 217 -7.89 5.61 6.15
N ASN A 218 -7.51 6.20 5.03
CA ASN A 218 -8.17 5.95 3.74
C ASN A 218 -8.02 4.50 3.28
N LEU A 219 -6.81 3.94 3.34
CA LEU A 219 -6.56 2.54 2.97
C LEU A 219 -7.32 1.58 3.89
N THR A 220 -7.32 1.83 5.20
CA THR A 220 -8.08 1.07 6.20
C THR A 220 -9.57 1.10 5.87
N PHE A 221 -10.13 2.29 5.67
CA PHE A 221 -11.54 2.47 5.32
C PHE A 221 -11.90 1.72 4.03
N ARG A 222 -11.07 1.82 2.98
CA ARG A 222 -11.28 1.12 1.71
C ARG A 222 -11.18 -0.39 1.86
N TYR A 223 -10.22 -0.88 2.62
CA TYR A 223 -10.03 -2.30 2.92
C TYR A 223 -11.23 -2.88 3.68
N HIS A 224 -11.66 -2.22 4.76
CA HIS A 224 -12.81 -2.65 5.56
C HIS A 224 -14.11 -2.59 4.76
N SER A 225 -14.31 -1.52 4.00
CA SER A 225 -15.48 -1.35 3.11
C SER A 225 -15.49 -2.41 2.01
N HIS A 226 -14.33 -2.75 1.45
CA HIS A 226 -14.19 -3.82 0.47
C HIS A 226 -14.63 -5.16 1.06
N HIS A 227 -14.07 -5.58 2.20
CA HIS A 227 -14.45 -6.86 2.80
C HIS A 227 -15.90 -6.93 3.27
N LYS A 228 -16.44 -5.82 3.79
CA LYS A 228 -17.88 -5.70 4.11
C LYS A 228 -18.76 -5.91 2.87
N ARG A 229 -18.38 -5.34 1.73
CA ARG A 229 -19.10 -5.51 0.46
C ARG A 229 -18.93 -6.92 -0.11
N SER A 230 -17.73 -7.47 -0.06
CA SER A 230 -17.42 -8.81 -0.57
C SER A 230 -18.18 -9.90 0.19
N LEU A 231 -18.33 -9.76 1.52
CA LEU A 231 -19.18 -10.65 2.31
C LEU A 231 -20.64 -10.66 1.80
N LEU A 232 -21.21 -9.50 1.49
CA LEU A 232 -22.58 -9.40 0.94
C LEU A 232 -22.70 -10.05 -0.45
N LEU A 233 -21.69 -9.91 -1.29
CA LEU A 233 -21.69 -10.46 -2.66
C LEU A 233 -21.55 -11.99 -2.67
N ILE A 234 -20.73 -12.55 -1.77
CA ILE A 234 -20.47 -13.99 -1.68
C ILE A 234 -21.65 -14.73 -1.05
N THR A 235 -22.45 -14.05 -0.22
CA THR A 235 -23.74 -14.57 0.26
C THR A 235 -24.84 -14.59 -0.80
N SER A 236 -24.54 -14.27 -2.07
CA SER A 236 -25.49 -14.37 -3.18
C SER A 236 -25.04 -15.48 -4.17
N PRO A 237 -25.83 -16.56 -4.34
CA PRO A 237 -25.43 -17.73 -5.11
C PRO A 237 -25.27 -17.49 -6.62
N ARG A 238 -25.90 -16.43 -7.17
CA ARG A 238 -25.86 -16.13 -8.62
C ARG A 238 -24.65 -15.28 -9.06
N SER A 239 -23.96 -14.62 -8.14
CA SER A 239 -22.84 -13.70 -8.44
C SER A 239 -21.48 -14.21 -7.96
N ALA A 240 -21.44 -15.32 -7.22
CA ALA A 240 -20.25 -15.75 -6.49
C ALA A 240 -19.05 -16.09 -7.38
N GLN A 241 -19.24 -16.75 -8.54
CA GLN A 241 -18.12 -17.20 -9.37
C GLN A 241 -17.45 -16.09 -10.19
N SER A 242 -18.23 -15.19 -10.81
CA SER A 242 -17.66 -14.10 -11.61
C SER A 242 -17.14 -12.93 -10.76
N ALA A 243 -17.75 -12.68 -9.59
CA ALA A 243 -17.31 -11.63 -8.69
C ALA A 243 -16.06 -12.00 -7.88
N ALA A 244 -15.79 -13.29 -7.64
CA ALA A 244 -14.67 -13.74 -6.81
C ALA A 244 -13.31 -13.26 -7.34
N ALA A 245 -13.05 -13.39 -8.65
CA ALA A 245 -11.79 -12.96 -9.24
C ALA A 245 -11.58 -11.44 -9.13
N ALA A 246 -12.63 -10.65 -9.38
CA ALA A 246 -12.58 -9.20 -9.26
C ALA A 246 -12.36 -8.74 -7.80
N VAL A 247 -13.04 -9.41 -6.85
CA VAL A 247 -12.87 -9.19 -5.40
C VAL A 247 -11.44 -9.51 -4.96
N GLN A 248 -10.89 -10.64 -5.41
CA GLN A 248 -9.52 -11.03 -5.06
C GLN A 248 -8.49 -10.05 -5.63
N HIS A 249 -8.65 -9.64 -6.89
CA HIS A 249 -7.77 -8.65 -7.52
C HIS A 249 -7.81 -7.30 -6.78
N GLN A 250 -9.01 -6.84 -6.38
CA GLN A 250 -9.15 -5.61 -5.63
C GLN A 250 -8.51 -5.71 -4.24
N ASN A 251 -8.64 -6.87 -3.57
CA ASN A 251 -7.96 -7.13 -2.30
C ASN A 251 -6.43 -7.02 -2.44
N GLN A 252 -5.87 -7.65 -3.47
CA GLN A 252 -4.44 -7.62 -3.74
C GLN A 252 -3.91 -6.20 -3.97
N ILE A 253 -4.64 -5.36 -4.70
CA ILE A 253 -4.27 -3.94 -4.90
C ILE A 253 -4.27 -3.17 -3.57
N LEU A 254 -5.29 -3.38 -2.73
CA LEU A 254 -5.38 -2.67 -1.44
C LEU A 254 -4.24 -3.08 -0.50
N ARG A 255 -3.91 -4.37 -0.44
CA ARG A 255 -2.77 -4.88 0.33
C ARG A 255 -1.44 -4.39 -0.21
N LEU A 256 -1.27 -4.38 -1.54
CA LEU A 256 -0.09 -3.84 -2.19
C LEU A 256 0.12 -2.37 -1.80
N ASN A 257 -0.91 -1.53 -1.95
CA ASN A 257 -0.83 -0.12 -1.60
C ASN A 257 -0.53 0.10 -0.11
N PHE A 258 -1.14 -0.71 0.78
CA PHE A 258 -0.81 -0.66 2.20
C PHE A 258 0.65 -1.02 2.47
N ARG A 259 1.16 -2.09 1.85
CA ARG A 259 2.55 -2.49 1.98
C ARG A 259 3.52 -1.43 1.43
N ILE A 260 3.19 -0.79 0.30
CA ILE A 260 3.96 0.34 -0.24
C ILE A 260 4.05 1.46 0.81
N LEU A 261 2.94 1.81 1.47
CA LEU A 261 2.91 2.83 2.50
C LEU A 261 3.74 2.44 3.73
N ILE A 262 3.63 1.20 4.21
CA ILE A 262 4.44 0.70 5.33
C ILE A 262 5.93 0.79 5.01
N ARG A 263 6.33 0.42 3.81
CA ARG A 263 7.74 0.54 3.38
C ARG A 263 8.18 1.99 3.22
N LEU A 264 7.32 2.88 2.74
CA LEU A 264 7.62 4.31 2.73
C LEU A 264 7.82 4.85 4.16
N ILE A 265 6.97 4.46 5.11
CA ILE A 265 7.12 4.86 6.52
C ILE A 265 8.46 4.36 7.07
N GLY A 266 8.80 3.10 6.81
CA GLY A 266 10.07 2.54 7.27
C GLY A 266 11.30 3.27 6.69
N THR A 267 11.28 3.69 5.43
CA THR A 267 12.38 4.49 4.86
C THR A 267 12.40 5.91 5.39
N LEU A 268 11.26 6.53 5.67
CA LEU A 268 11.22 7.85 6.30
C LEU A 268 11.87 7.83 7.69
N VAL A 269 11.62 6.78 8.47
CA VAL A 269 12.25 6.56 9.78
C VAL A 269 13.76 6.40 9.66
N GLN A 270 14.25 5.65 8.66
CA GLN A 270 15.68 5.47 8.40
C GLN A 270 16.40 6.75 7.96
N THR A 271 15.66 7.79 7.62
CA THR A 271 16.21 9.07 7.15
C THR A 271 15.98 10.21 8.12
N ASP A 272 15.63 9.88 9.37
CA ASP A 272 15.32 10.83 10.45
C ASP A 272 14.20 11.85 10.12
N LEU A 273 13.43 11.61 9.05
CA LEU A 273 12.23 12.41 8.74
C LEU A 273 11.06 12.04 9.66
N LEU A 274 11.09 10.83 10.23
CA LEU A 274 10.22 10.36 11.29
C LEU A 274 11.07 9.78 12.42
N SER A 275 10.66 9.99 13.66
CA SER A 275 11.31 9.40 14.82
C SER A 275 10.84 7.95 15.06
N ALA A 276 11.60 7.20 15.87
CA ALA A 276 11.18 5.89 16.34
C ALA A 276 9.86 5.95 17.14
N ASN A 277 9.63 7.05 17.87
CA ASN A 277 8.38 7.29 18.60
C ASN A 277 7.19 7.49 17.65
N ASP A 278 7.39 8.15 16.51
CA ASP A 278 6.33 8.29 15.50
C ASP A 278 5.97 6.94 14.91
N LEU A 279 6.97 6.10 14.63
CA LEU A 279 6.75 4.74 14.16
C LEU A 279 5.93 3.93 15.18
N ASP A 280 6.28 4.02 16.47
CA ASP A 280 5.52 3.37 17.55
C ASP A 280 4.05 3.82 17.56
N ILE A 281 3.81 5.13 17.57
CA ILE A 281 2.47 5.73 17.58
C ILE A 281 1.67 5.29 16.36
N ILE A 282 2.23 5.44 15.15
CA ILE A 282 1.59 5.03 13.89
C ILE A 282 1.23 3.56 13.94
N THR A 283 2.15 2.73 14.44
CA THR A 283 1.96 1.30 14.40
C THR A 283 0.87 0.84 15.35
N ARG A 284 0.87 1.32 16.60
CA ARG A 284 -0.17 0.99 17.58
C ARG A 284 -1.52 1.59 17.22
N GLN A 285 -1.56 2.84 16.77
CA GLN A 285 -2.83 3.56 16.60
C GLN A 285 -3.46 3.41 15.22
N ARG A 286 -2.71 3.00 14.20
CA ARG A 286 -3.20 3.00 12.80
C ARG A 286 -2.93 1.67 12.09
N VAL A 287 -1.70 1.16 12.13
CA VAL A 287 -1.37 -0.11 11.44
C VAL A 287 -2.15 -1.28 12.02
N GLN A 288 -2.25 -1.37 13.35
CA GLN A 288 -3.04 -2.41 14.01
C GLN A 288 -4.54 -2.35 13.65
N LEU A 289 -5.10 -1.15 13.41
CA LEU A 289 -6.51 -0.96 13.03
C LEU A 289 -6.79 -1.33 11.57
N PHE A 290 -5.76 -1.44 10.73
CA PHE A 290 -5.92 -1.86 9.34
C PHE A 290 -6.51 -3.27 9.24
N PHE A 291 -6.08 -4.19 10.10
CA PHE A 291 -6.48 -5.60 10.06
C PHE A 291 -7.84 -5.84 10.72
N LEU A 292 -8.66 -6.67 10.10
CA LEU A 292 -10.00 -7.07 10.56
C LEU A 292 -9.95 -8.02 11.76
N THR A 293 -8.83 -8.72 11.95
CA THR A 293 -8.61 -9.72 13.00
C THR A 293 -7.99 -9.16 14.27
N SER A 294 -7.70 -7.86 14.32
CA SER A 294 -7.02 -7.24 15.45
C SER A 294 -7.75 -7.53 16.77
N THR A 295 -7.01 -8.11 17.72
CA THR A 295 -7.51 -8.68 18.98
C THR A 295 -7.76 -7.63 20.06
N SER A 296 -7.45 -6.36 19.81
CA SER A 296 -7.43 -5.29 20.82
C SER A 296 -8.81 -4.70 21.19
N ASN A 297 -9.89 -5.04 20.48
CA ASN A 297 -11.25 -4.64 20.87
C ASN A 297 -11.93 -5.69 21.75
N THR A 298 -11.37 -5.95 22.92
CA THR A 298 -12.02 -6.76 23.98
C THR A 298 -12.84 -5.96 24.97
N HIS A 299 -12.85 -4.63 24.90
CA HIS A 299 -13.78 -3.83 25.70
C HIS A 299 -14.42 -2.73 24.86
N GLU A 300 -15.75 -2.79 24.78
CA GLU A 300 -16.62 -1.68 24.36
C GLU A 300 -16.56 -1.27 22.88
N GLU A 301 -16.99 -2.15 21.97
CA GLU A 301 -17.89 -1.68 20.91
C GLU A 301 -18.67 -2.85 20.29
N GLU A 302 -19.98 -2.82 20.50
CA GLU A 302 -20.92 -3.68 19.79
C GLU A 302 -20.93 -3.35 18.29
N GLY A 303 -20.07 -4.01 17.53
CA GLY A 303 -20.56 -4.65 16.32
C GLY A 303 -19.70 -4.67 15.08
N TYR A 304 -18.74 -5.60 14.98
CA TYR A 304 -18.38 -6.35 13.75
C TYR A 304 -17.67 -7.68 14.11
N PRO A 305 -17.49 -8.63 13.17
CA PRO A 305 -18.49 -9.52 12.59
C PRO A 305 -18.72 -10.83 13.38
N ARG A 306 -18.11 -11.06 14.56
CA ARG A 306 -18.31 -12.33 15.30
C ARG A 306 -19.73 -12.47 15.86
N LYS A 307 -20.37 -11.38 16.31
CA LYS A 307 -21.77 -11.41 16.80
C LYS A 307 -22.84 -11.30 15.70
N LYS A 308 -22.51 -10.81 14.49
CA LYS A 308 -23.44 -10.85 13.33
C LYS A 308 -23.64 -12.26 12.79
N LYS A 309 -22.74 -13.19 13.11
CA LYS A 309 -22.93 -14.64 12.92
C LYS A 309 -24.17 -15.16 13.66
N ALA A 310 -24.68 -14.47 14.69
CA ALA A 310 -25.90 -14.85 15.40
C ALA A 310 -27.14 -14.04 14.99
N ARG A 311 -26.98 -12.76 14.57
CA ARG A 311 -28.15 -11.87 14.29
C ARG A 311 -28.74 -12.05 12.88
N TYR A 312 -27.94 -12.45 11.89
CA TYR A 312 -28.47 -12.93 10.60
C TYR A 312 -29.05 -14.35 10.69
N MET A 313 -28.78 -15.07 11.79
CA MET A 313 -29.13 -16.48 11.96
C MET A 313 -30.42 -16.74 12.73
N ARG A 314 -31.10 -15.71 13.27
CA ARG A 314 -32.17 -15.90 14.28
C ARG A 314 -33.59 -15.54 13.86
N SER A 315 -33.83 -14.97 12.68
CA SER A 315 -35.19 -14.57 12.30
C SER A 315 -35.50 -14.93 10.86
N CYS A 316 -35.70 -16.22 10.63
CA CYS A 316 -36.17 -16.74 9.35
C CYS A 316 -36.71 -18.15 9.60
N LYS A 317 -38.01 -18.25 9.98
CA LYS A 317 -38.75 -19.52 9.96
C LYS A 317 -38.99 -19.88 8.49
N LEU A 318 -38.03 -20.59 7.88
CA LEU A 318 -38.10 -20.89 6.45
C LEU A 318 -38.57 -22.33 6.20
N PRO A 319 -39.39 -22.56 5.14
CA PRO A 319 -39.81 -23.88 4.69
C PRO A 319 -38.60 -24.79 4.39
N LYS A 320 -38.81 -26.12 4.48
CA LYS A 320 -37.77 -27.16 4.37
C LYS A 320 -36.89 -27.07 3.10
N ASP A 321 -37.40 -26.50 2.00
CA ASP A 321 -36.64 -26.33 0.76
C ASP A 321 -35.66 -25.14 0.76
N GLN A 322 -35.74 -24.26 1.75
CA GLN A 322 -34.81 -23.13 1.93
C GLN A 322 -33.72 -23.43 2.98
N VAL A 323 -33.82 -24.54 3.70
CA VAL A 323 -32.81 -25.00 4.67
C VAL A 323 -31.52 -25.40 3.95
N THR A 324 -31.62 -26.06 2.79
CA THR A 324 -30.45 -26.46 1.98
C THR A 324 -29.72 -25.26 1.38
N LEU A 325 -30.46 -24.24 0.91
CA LEU A 325 -29.89 -22.98 0.42
C LEU A 325 -29.20 -22.21 1.55
N TYR A 326 -29.82 -22.17 2.74
CA TYR A 326 -29.29 -21.52 3.92
C TYR A 326 -28.03 -22.23 4.46
N GLU A 327 -28.00 -23.56 4.49
CA GLU A 327 -26.82 -24.34 4.87
C GLU A 327 -25.68 -24.19 3.87
N SER A 328 -25.98 -24.17 2.57
CA SER A 328 -24.99 -23.87 1.52
C SER A 328 -24.40 -22.47 1.69
N LEU A 329 -25.22 -21.45 1.91
CA LEU A 329 -24.79 -20.08 2.19
C LEU A 329 -23.92 -19.98 3.44
N LYS A 330 -24.29 -20.69 4.52
CA LYS A 330 -23.52 -20.77 5.76
C LYS A 330 -22.15 -21.42 5.51
N LYS A 331 -22.09 -22.48 4.70
CA LYS A 331 -20.84 -23.15 4.34
C LYS A 331 -19.94 -22.24 3.52
N HIS A 332 -20.47 -21.57 2.49
CA HIS A 332 -19.73 -20.61 1.67
C HIS A 332 -19.20 -19.41 2.47
N ALA A 333 -20.02 -18.83 3.35
CA ALA A 333 -19.59 -17.74 4.21
C ALA A 333 -18.51 -18.18 5.21
N THR A 334 -18.61 -19.41 5.76
CA THR A 334 -17.61 -19.94 6.69
C THR A 334 -16.28 -20.21 5.98
N GLN A 335 -16.32 -20.79 4.78
CA GLN A 335 -15.13 -21.01 3.96
C GLN A 335 -14.44 -19.71 3.56
N TYR A 336 -15.20 -18.70 3.12
CA TYR A 336 -14.64 -17.39 2.81
C TYR A 336 -14.01 -16.71 4.03
N CYS A 337 -14.68 -16.73 5.19
CA CYS A 337 -14.12 -16.16 6.41
C CYS A 337 -12.84 -16.88 6.85
N TRP A 338 -12.76 -18.20 6.65
CA TRP A 338 -11.55 -18.97 6.96
C TRP A 338 -10.39 -18.61 6.03
N GLN A 339 -10.64 -18.55 4.72
CA GLN A 339 -9.63 -18.14 3.75
C GLN A 339 -9.17 -16.71 3.99
N LEU A 340 -10.10 -15.78 4.24
CA LEU A 340 -9.78 -14.40 4.58
C LEU A 340 -8.88 -14.31 5.81
N TRP A 341 -9.18 -15.10 6.85
CA TRP A 341 -8.40 -15.13 8.08
C TRP A 341 -6.96 -15.60 7.85
N LEU A 342 -6.75 -16.67 7.06
CA LEU A 342 -5.41 -17.14 6.70
C LEU A 342 -4.63 -16.10 5.90
N GLU A 343 -5.28 -15.55 4.87
CA GLU A 343 -4.69 -14.50 4.02
C GLU A 343 -4.35 -13.23 4.82
N GLU A 344 -5.10 -12.94 5.89
CA GLU A 344 -4.88 -11.79 6.75
C GLU A 344 -3.71 -12.00 7.70
N ILE A 345 -3.55 -13.20 8.26
CA ILE A 345 -2.37 -13.58 9.04
C ILE A 345 -1.10 -13.50 8.19
N GLU A 346 -1.14 -14.05 6.97
CA GLU A 346 -0.02 -13.98 6.04
C GLU A 346 0.38 -12.52 5.80
N PHE A 347 -0.61 -11.66 5.53
CA PHE A 347 -0.36 -10.25 5.29
C PHE A 347 0.13 -9.50 6.55
N GLN A 348 -0.38 -9.83 7.74
CA GLN A 348 0.13 -9.32 9.01
C GLN A 348 1.61 -9.65 9.19
N MET A 349 2.02 -10.88 8.88
CA MET A 349 3.41 -11.30 8.94
C MET A 349 4.28 -10.53 7.94
N GLU A 350 3.81 -10.29 6.72
CA GLU A 350 4.55 -9.48 5.73
C GLU A 350 4.79 -8.05 6.24
N VAL A 351 3.74 -7.41 6.75
CA VAL A 351 3.80 -6.04 7.29
C VAL A 351 4.72 -5.98 8.51
N PHE A 352 4.60 -6.97 9.40
CA PHE A 352 5.45 -7.09 10.58
C PHE A 352 6.93 -7.24 10.22
N LEU A 353 7.25 -8.08 9.22
CA LEU A 353 8.61 -8.24 8.72
C LEU A 353 9.16 -6.95 8.11
N ASP A 354 8.34 -6.23 7.33
CA ASP A 354 8.73 -4.93 6.77
C ASP A 354 9.05 -3.92 7.89
N LEU A 355 8.21 -3.81 8.93
CA LEU A 355 8.43 -2.91 10.07
C LEU A 355 9.66 -3.29 10.90
N THR A 356 9.82 -4.59 11.20
CA THR A 356 10.97 -5.10 11.97
C THR A 356 12.27 -4.79 11.27
N ARG A 357 12.32 -5.00 9.94
CA ARG A 357 13.51 -4.71 9.15
C ARG A 357 13.84 -3.21 9.15
N ALA A 358 12.83 -2.36 9.05
CA ALA A 358 13.03 -0.91 9.13
C ALA A 358 13.70 -0.51 10.45
N VAL A 359 13.22 -1.07 11.58
CA VAL A 359 13.77 -0.80 12.92
C VAL A 359 15.17 -1.39 13.10
N LEU A 360 15.42 -2.62 12.67
CA LEU A 360 16.75 -3.23 12.78
C LEU A 360 17.82 -2.41 12.05
N LEU A 361 17.50 -1.92 10.85
CA LEU A 361 18.42 -1.10 10.08
C LEU A 361 18.61 0.30 10.67
N LEU A 362 17.56 0.87 11.28
CA LEU A 362 17.70 2.10 12.07
C LEU A 362 18.72 1.89 13.21
N GLN A 363 18.69 0.75 13.89
CA GLN A 363 19.61 0.44 14.99
C GLN A 363 21.05 0.19 14.54
N GLU A 364 21.25 -0.36 13.35
CA GLU A 364 22.59 -0.49 12.77
C GLU A 364 23.20 0.88 12.44
N GLN A 365 22.37 1.81 11.98
CA GLN A 365 22.80 3.18 11.63
C GLN A 365 22.99 4.05 12.88
N THR A 366 22.10 3.90 13.86
CA THR A 366 22.11 4.66 15.11
C THR A 366 22.68 3.77 16.22
N SER A 367 23.98 3.89 16.50
CA SER A 367 24.69 3.16 17.56
C SER A 367 24.18 3.39 18.99
N HIS A 368 23.05 4.08 19.16
CA HIS A 368 22.52 4.64 20.40
C HIS A 368 21.00 4.44 20.54
N SER A 369 20.50 3.21 20.70
CA SER A 369 19.25 2.91 21.44
C SER A 369 18.86 1.42 21.35
N ARG A 370 18.99 0.69 22.46
CA ARG A 370 18.37 -0.63 22.64
C ARG A 370 16.88 -0.54 23.00
N ALA A 371 16.35 0.65 23.24
CA ALA A 371 14.99 0.85 23.74
C ALA A 371 13.90 0.64 22.67
N ASP A 372 14.23 0.89 21.40
CA ASP A 372 13.26 0.87 20.28
C ASP A 372 12.83 -0.54 19.84
N LEU A 373 13.56 -1.59 20.23
CA LEU A 373 13.22 -3.00 19.94
C LEU A 373 12.04 -3.51 20.77
N ASN A 374 11.77 -2.93 21.94
CA ASN A 374 10.72 -3.43 22.83
C ASN A 374 9.33 -3.31 22.19
N VAL A 375 9.11 -2.27 21.37
CA VAL A 375 7.85 -2.06 20.63
C VAL A 375 7.62 -3.14 19.58
N VAL A 376 8.65 -3.38 18.75
CA VAL A 376 8.60 -4.42 17.71
C VAL A 376 8.44 -5.80 18.36
N SER A 377 9.09 -6.03 19.49
CA SER A 377 8.92 -7.25 20.29
C SER A 377 7.49 -7.39 20.81
N THR A 378 6.86 -6.33 21.33
CA THR A 378 5.46 -6.40 21.79
C THR A 378 4.47 -6.67 20.68
N MET A 379 4.69 -6.12 19.48
CA MET A 379 3.87 -6.48 18.31
C MET A 379 4.06 -7.93 17.86
N LEU A 380 5.30 -8.43 17.92
CA LEU A 380 5.60 -9.83 17.63
C LEU A 380 4.87 -10.72 18.62
N ASP A 381 4.97 -10.40 19.92
CA ASP A 381 4.30 -11.12 20.99
C ASP A 381 2.78 -11.08 20.83
N ASP A 382 2.18 -9.94 20.46
CA ASP A 382 0.75 -9.83 20.17
C ASP A 382 0.33 -10.66 18.94
N THR A 383 1.11 -10.60 17.86
CA THR A 383 0.85 -11.32 16.60
C THR A 383 0.99 -12.83 16.79
N VAL A 384 2.05 -13.27 17.48
CA VAL A 384 2.30 -14.66 17.83
C VAL A 384 1.28 -15.16 18.86
N SER A 385 0.89 -14.34 19.84
CA SER A 385 -0.15 -14.69 20.80
C SER A 385 -1.51 -14.86 20.13
N ALA A 386 -1.87 -14.02 19.16
CA ALA A 386 -3.08 -14.16 18.35
C ALA A 386 -3.07 -15.46 17.50
N LEU A 387 -1.90 -15.82 16.96
CA LEU A 387 -1.68 -17.09 16.26
C LEU A 387 -1.78 -18.33 17.17
N ILE A 388 -1.28 -18.24 18.41
CA ILE A 388 -1.28 -19.36 19.37
C ILE A 388 -2.66 -19.54 20.02
N THR A 389 -3.33 -18.46 20.42
CA THR A 389 -4.67 -18.51 21.05
C THR A 389 -5.77 -19.02 20.12
N THR A 390 -5.56 -18.94 18.81
CA THR A 390 -6.51 -19.48 17.82
C THR A 390 -6.37 -21.00 17.67
N ARG A 391 -5.15 -21.54 17.71
CA ARG A 391 -4.87 -22.98 17.64
C ARG A 391 -5.40 -23.76 18.84
N SER A 392 -5.41 -23.17 20.04
CA SER A 392 -5.97 -23.79 21.25
C SER A 392 -7.50 -23.82 21.28
N SER A 393 -8.17 -22.97 20.48
CA SER A 393 -9.62 -23.02 20.31
C SER A 393 -10.09 -24.08 19.30
N GLU A 394 -9.23 -24.47 18.35
CA GLU A 394 -9.53 -25.54 17.37
C GLU A 394 -9.51 -26.94 17.98
N SER A 395 -8.73 -27.19 19.03
CA SER A 395 -8.76 -28.48 19.75
C SER A 395 -10.07 -28.76 20.48
N SER A 396 -11.05 -27.84 20.44
CA SER A 396 -12.40 -28.03 20.98
C SER A 396 -13.46 -28.41 19.93
N PHE A 397 -13.11 -28.46 18.63
CA PHE A 397 -14.03 -28.94 17.60
C PHE A 397 -13.98 -30.48 17.49
N ILE A 398 -14.81 -31.12 18.31
CA ILE A 398 -15.14 -32.54 18.21
C ILE A 398 -15.75 -32.80 16.82
N LEU A 399 -15.07 -33.63 16.02
CA LEU A 399 -15.63 -34.25 14.81
C LEU A 399 -16.92 -35.00 15.17
N PRO A 400 -18.03 -34.82 14.44
CA PRO A 400 -19.22 -35.62 14.68
C PRO A 400 -18.91 -37.08 14.35
N ALA A 401 -19.08 -37.96 15.35
CA ALA A 401 -18.90 -39.38 15.21
C ALA A 401 -19.73 -39.92 14.04
N SER A 402 -19.07 -40.70 13.18
CA SER A 402 -19.72 -41.49 12.14
C SER A 402 -20.78 -42.38 12.78
N SER A 403 -22.04 -42.15 12.42
CA SER A 403 -23.14 -43.04 12.74
C SER A 403 -22.95 -44.37 12.00
N ASN A 404 -22.34 -45.34 12.68
CA ASN A 404 -22.42 -46.74 12.28
C ASN A 404 -23.84 -47.25 12.53
N SER A 405 -24.64 -47.26 11.47
CA SER A 405 -25.80 -48.13 11.33
C SER A 405 -25.33 -49.56 11.08
N ASN A 406 -25.75 -50.49 11.95
CA ASN A 406 -26.00 -51.92 11.70
C ASN A 406 -26.38 -52.53 13.06
N SER A 407 -27.34 -53.44 13.24
CA SER A 407 -28.42 -54.03 12.44
C SER A 407 -29.15 -54.96 13.43
N LYS A 408 -30.48 -55.05 13.35
CA LYS A 408 -31.27 -56.07 14.07
C LYS A 408 -30.85 -57.50 13.68
N ALA A 409 -30.80 -58.41 14.66
CA ALA A 409 -31.07 -59.86 14.55
C ALA A 409 -31.30 -60.38 15.99
N THR A 410 -32.51 -60.74 16.44
CA THR A 410 -33.25 -62.02 16.33
C THR A 410 -32.67 -63.17 17.18
N THR A 411 -33.52 -63.70 18.11
CA THR A 411 -33.50 -65.02 18.82
C THR A 411 -32.35 -65.30 19.82
N VAL A 412 -32.58 -65.89 21.01
CA VAL A 412 -33.61 -66.82 21.52
C VAL A 412 -34.26 -66.31 22.80
#